data_AF-A0A3D4W2C2-F1
#
_entry.id   AF-A0A3D4W2C2-F1
#
_cell.length_a   1.000
_cell.length_b   1.000
_cell.length_c   1.000
_cell.angle_alpha   90.00
_cell.angle_beta   90.00
_cell.angle_gamma   90.00
#
_symmetry.space_group_name_H-M   'P 1'
#
loop_
_entity.id
_entity.type
_entity.pdbx_description
1 polymer ?
#
loop_
_entity_poly.entity_id
_entity_poly.type
_entity_poly.pdbx_seq_one_letter_code
_entity_poly.pdbx_strand_id
1 'polypeptide(L)'
;MGFFDRFFGSRAEAAEETRFSGEKMVVKAPIDGIVLPLEQLPDETFAAAILGPGCGIEPTGDTVFAPFDGRVVSVASTLHAIGLESDEGIELLIHIGMDTITLRGSGFTLLVQEGQTVRAGTPLLRVDLDVIRAAGLSTESAVIVTNADDLPALHLTAGGIVSTGTPLFKFE
;
A
#
# COMPACT_ATOMS: atom_id res chain seq x y z
N MET A 1 10.52 41.56 23.24
CA MET A 1 9.56 41.38 22.14
C MET A 1 10.31 40.83 20.94
N GLY A 2 10.04 39.57 20.60
CA GLY A 2 10.92 38.69 19.84
C GLY A 2 11.07 39.05 18.35
N PHE A 3 12.32 39.17 17.92
CA PHE A 3 12.71 39.25 16.51
C PHE A 3 12.92 37.83 15.90
N PHE A 4 12.79 36.78 16.70
CA PHE A 4 12.96 35.37 16.32
C PHE A 4 11.65 34.62 16.03
N ASP A 5 10.48 35.22 16.24
CA ASP A 5 9.17 34.60 15.97
C ASP A 5 8.80 34.51 14.47
N ARG A 6 9.65 35.03 13.57
CA ARG A 6 9.41 35.02 12.11
C ARG A 6 10.29 34.06 11.30
N PHE A 7 11.20 33.32 11.96
CA PHE A 7 12.02 32.29 11.30
C PHE A 7 11.64 30.85 11.67
N PHE A 8 10.73 30.65 12.63
CA PHE A 8 10.13 29.35 12.97
C PHE A 8 8.67 29.25 12.52
N GLY A 9 8.32 29.98 11.47
CA GLY A 9 6.97 30.05 10.88
C GLY A 9 6.89 29.43 9.49
N SER A 10 7.24 28.15 9.36
CA SER A 10 6.56 27.21 8.45
C SER A 10 6.85 25.79 8.93
N ARG A 11 6.15 25.38 9.99
CA ARG A 11 6.04 23.97 10.40
C ARG A 11 4.68 23.42 9.97
N ALA A 12 4.26 23.77 8.74
CA ALA A 12 2.95 23.44 8.20
C ALA A 12 2.92 23.37 6.66
N GLU A 13 3.96 22.82 6.02
CA GLU A 13 4.00 22.56 4.57
C GLU A 13 4.36 21.10 4.24
N ALA A 14 3.92 20.15 5.06
CA ALA A 14 4.02 18.71 4.77
C ALA A 14 2.69 17.96 4.95
N ALA A 15 1.57 18.68 5.05
CA ALA A 15 0.26 18.10 5.37
C ALA A 15 -0.77 18.19 4.24
N GLU A 16 -0.38 18.49 3.00
CA GLU A 16 -1.31 18.83 1.92
C GLU A 16 -1.27 17.90 0.68
N GLU A 17 -0.93 16.62 0.84
CA GLU A 17 -1.06 15.64 -0.27
C GLU A 17 -1.64 14.28 0.18
N THR A 18 -2.50 14.26 1.20
CA THR A 18 -3.25 13.03 1.52
C THR A 18 -4.51 12.93 0.67
N ARG A 19 -4.58 11.91 -0.19
CA ARG A 19 -5.73 11.68 -1.10
C ARG A 19 -7.05 11.38 -0.38
N PHE A 20 -7.01 10.84 0.83
CA PHE A 20 -8.18 10.48 1.65
C PHE A 20 -7.81 10.43 3.14
N SER A 21 -8.79 10.42 4.04
CA SER A 21 -8.55 10.32 5.48
C SER A 21 -8.41 8.86 5.95
N GLY A 22 -7.69 8.63 7.05
CA GLY A 22 -7.66 7.32 7.73
C GLY A 22 -8.99 6.97 8.39
N GLU A 23 -9.16 5.70 8.72
CA GLU A 23 -10.27 5.18 9.54
C GLU A 23 -9.71 4.08 10.44
N LYS A 24 -10.17 4.04 11.70
CA LYS A 24 -9.63 3.11 12.69
C LYS A 24 -9.95 1.66 12.35
N MET A 25 -8.98 0.77 12.49
CA MET A 25 -9.10 -0.67 12.22
C MET A 25 -9.63 -0.94 10.80
N VAL A 26 -9.27 -0.06 9.85
CA VAL A 26 -9.66 -0.17 8.44
C VAL A 26 -8.42 -0.02 7.55
N VAL A 27 -8.27 -0.94 6.61
CA VAL A 27 -7.30 -0.85 5.53
C VAL A 27 -8.04 -0.44 4.27
N LYS A 28 -7.68 0.70 3.70
CA LYS A 28 -8.28 1.19 2.44
C LYS A 28 -7.55 0.67 1.22
N ALA A 29 -8.19 0.76 0.06
CA ALA A 29 -7.61 0.38 -1.22
C ALA A 29 -6.39 1.27 -1.49
N PRO A 30 -5.19 0.70 -1.63
CA PRO A 30 -3.98 1.48 -1.84
C PRO A 30 -3.84 1.94 -3.29
N ILE A 31 -4.58 1.35 -4.23
CA ILE A 31 -4.55 1.70 -5.65
C ILE A 31 -5.93 1.46 -6.28
N ASP A 32 -6.26 2.21 -7.33
CA ASP A 32 -7.43 1.95 -8.15
C ASP A 32 -7.26 0.59 -8.85
N GLY A 33 -8.30 -0.24 -8.86
CA GLY A 33 -8.18 -1.56 -9.45
C GLY A 33 -9.41 -2.46 -9.28
N ILE A 34 -9.23 -3.74 -9.59
CA ILE A 34 -10.25 -4.77 -9.42
C ILE A 34 -9.77 -5.72 -8.34
N VAL A 35 -10.54 -5.85 -7.25
CA VAL A 35 -10.24 -6.79 -6.17
C VAL A 35 -10.53 -8.21 -6.63
N LEU A 36 -9.56 -9.08 -6.42
CA LEU A 36 -9.57 -10.49 -6.76
C LEU A 36 -9.32 -11.33 -5.49
N PRO A 37 -9.87 -12.55 -5.39
CA PRO A 37 -9.45 -13.52 -4.39
C PRO A 37 -7.96 -13.83 -4.52
N LEU A 38 -7.28 -14.06 -3.40
CA LEU A 38 -5.86 -14.46 -3.42
C LEU A 38 -5.63 -15.70 -4.29
N GLU A 39 -6.55 -16.66 -4.26
CA GLU A 39 -6.50 -17.91 -5.04
C GLU A 39 -6.42 -17.70 -6.56
N GLN A 40 -6.75 -16.50 -7.06
CA GLN A 40 -6.66 -16.18 -8.49
C GLN A 40 -5.29 -15.62 -8.89
N LEU A 41 -4.43 -15.29 -7.92
CA LEU A 41 -3.09 -14.79 -8.19
C LEU A 41 -2.20 -15.91 -8.76
N PRO A 42 -1.33 -15.61 -9.74
CA PRO A 42 -0.50 -16.60 -10.42
C PRO A 42 0.74 -17.03 -9.63
N ASP A 43 0.83 -16.68 -8.34
CA ASP A 43 1.91 -17.03 -7.42
C ASP A 43 1.35 -17.83 -6.24
N GLU A 44 1.89 -19.04 -6.02
CA GLU A 44 1.39 -19.97 -5.00
C GLU A 44 1.56 -19.44 -3.57
N THR A 45 2.60 -18.63 -3.30
CA THR A 45 2.86 -18.07 -1.97
C THR A 45 1.73 -17.14 -1.54
N PHE A 46 1.28 -16.29 -2.48
CA PHE A 46 0.14 -15.41 -2.25
C PHE A 46 -1.20 -16.15 -2.35
N ALA A 47 -1.36 -17.03 -3.33
CA ALA A 47 -2.61 -17.75 -3.57
C ALA A 47 -2.99 -18.69 -2.42
N ALA A 48 -2.01 -19.29 -1.75
CA ALA A 48 -2.22 -20.12 -0.57
C ALA A 48 -2.32 -19.32 0.75
N ALA A 49 -2.30 -17.97 0.69
CA ALA A 49 -2.37 -17.08 1.85
C ALA A 49 -1.31 -17.39 2.93
N ILE A 50 -0.13 -17.87 2.52
CA ILE A 50 0.93 -18.34 3.45
C ILE A 50 1.44 -17.19 4.32
N LEU A 51 1.51 -15.98 3.76
CA LEU A 51 1.98 -14.77 4.44
C LEU A 51 0.90 -14.11 5.31
N GLY A 52 -0.33 -14.61 5.28
CA GLY A 52 -1.48 -14.04 5.99
C GLY A 52 -2.69 -13.79 5.07
N PRO A 53 -3.83 -13.41 5.66
CA PRO A 53 -5.03 -13.06 4.90
C PRO A 53 -4.86 -11.75 4.13
N GLY A 54 -5.62 -11.60 3.05
CA GLY A 54 -5.55 -10.42 2.21
C GLY A 54 -6.41 -10.53 0.96
N CYS A 55 -6.06 -9.76 -0.06
CA CYS A 55 -6.69 -9.84 -1.38
C CYS A 55 -5.68 -9.53 -2.50
N GLY A 56 -6.03 -9.99 -3.70
CA GLY A 56 -5.40 -9.54 -4.93
C GLY A 56 -6.06 -8.26 -5.44
N ILE A 57 -5.30 -7.45 -6.16
CA ILE A 57 -5.80 -6.27 -6.89
C ILE A 57 -5.16 -6.28 -8.27
N GLU A 58 -5.97 -6.30 -9.33
CA GLU A 58 -5.50 -5.95 -10.68
C GLU A 58 -5.53 -4.41 -10.80
N PRO A 59 -4.37 -3.74 -10.82
CA PRO A 59 -4.30 -2.29 -10.76
C PRO A 59 -4.72 -1.66 -12.08
N THR A 60 -5.54 -0.61 -11.99
CA THR A 60 -5.91 0.28 -13.10
C THR A 60 -5.30 1.67 -12.95
N GLY A 61 -4.85 2.04 -11.74
CA GLY A 61 -4.09 3.24 -11.46
C GLY A 61 -2.57 3.04 -11.57
N ASP A 62 -1.82 4.14 -11.48
CA ASP A 62 -0.36 4.16 -11.57
C ASP A 62 0.34 4.47 -10.24
N THR A 63 -0.41 4.80 -9.19
CA THR A 63 0.12 5.29 -7.92
C THR A 63 -0.46 4.51 -6.76
N VAL A 64 0.42 3.99 -5.92
CA VAL A 64 0.11 3.31 -4.66
C VAL A 64 0.13 4.35 -3.55
N PHE A 65 -0.90 4.35 -2.73
CA PHE A 65 -1.11 5.26 -1.61
C PHE A 65 -1.17 4.50 -0.29
N ALA A 66 -0.80 5.17 0.80
CA ALA A 66 -0.92 4.63 2.14
C ALA A 66 -2.39 4.34 2.47
N PRO A 67 -2.74 3.12 2.87
CA PRO A 67 -4.12 2.73 3.10
C PRO A 67 -4.66 3.16 4.47
N PHE A 68 -3.79 3.57 5.38
CA PHE A 68 -4.07 4.04 6.73
C PHE A 68 -2.98 5.01 7.21
N ASP A 69 -3.18 5.59 8.40
CA ASP A 69 -2.15 6.37 9.10
C ASP A 69 -1.14 5.42 9.78
N GLY A 70 0.15 5.70 9.66
CA GLY A 70 1.19 4.83 10.20
C GLY A 70 2.59 5.16 9.69
N ARG A 71 3.41 4.14 9.46
CA ARG A 71 4.81 4.27 9.08
C ARG A 71 5.22 3.24 8.03
N VAL A 72 6.13 3.63 7.14
CA VAL A 72 6.84 2.71 6.26
C VAL A 72 7.86 1.94 7.08
N VAL A 73 7.68 0.63 7.22
CA VAL A 73 8.59 -0.22 8.00
C VAL A 73 9.65 -0.90 7.14
N SER A 74 9.36 -1.15 5.87
CA SER A 74 10.32 -1.74 4.93
C SER A 74 10.00 -1.35 3.50
N VAL A 75 11.05 -1.21 2.68
CA VAL A 75 10.93 -1.07 1.23
C VAL A 75 11.84 -2.11 0.59
N ALA A 76 11.29 -2.94 -0.32
CA ALA A 76 12.10 -3.91 -1.03
C ALA A 76 13.19 -3.22 -1.86
N SER A 77 14.37 -3.82 -1.95
CA SER A 77 15.52 -3.23 -2.67
C SER A 77 15.25 -2.98 -4.17
N THR A 78 14.33 -3.75 -4.76
CA THR A 78 13.87 -3.58 -6.16
C THR A 78 12.53 -2.84 -6.26
N LEU A 79 12.07 -2.19 -5.17
CA LEU A 79 10.93 -1.28 -5.09
C LEU A 79 9.54 -1.86 -5.40
N HIS A 80 9.44 -3.15 -5.72
CA HIS A 80 8.18 -3.81 -6.05
C HIS A 80 7.27 -4.08 -4.85
N ALA A 81 7.79 -4.00 -3.61
CA ALA A 81 7.02 -4.25 -2.41
C ALA A 81 7.34 -3.24 -1.30
N ILE A 82 6.33 -2.89 -0.53
CA ILE A 82 6.41 -1.98 0.61
C ILE A 82 5.68 -2.58 1.80
N GLY A 83 6.34 -2.58 2.95
CA GLY A 83 5.77 -2.93 4.24
C GLY A 83 5.37 -1.67 5.00
N LEU A 84 4.15 -1.67 5.54
CA LEU A 84 3.59 -0.60 6.35
C LEU A 84 3.15 -1.13 7.70
N GLU A 85 3.28 -0.33 8.74
CA GLU A 85 2.68 -0.58 10.05
C GLU A 85 1.76 0.59 10.37
N SER A 86 0.49 0.30 10.69
CA SER A 86 -0.47 1.33 11.11
C SER A 86 -0.21 1.77 12.56
N ASP A 87 -0.69 2.95 12.93
CA ASP A 87 -0.65 3.41 14.34
C ASP A 87 -1.44 2.50 15.30
N GLU A 88 -2.26 1.58 14.77
CA GLU A 88 -3.05 0.60 15.51
C GLU A 88 -2.41 -0.81 15.51
N GLY A 89 -1.21 -0.95 14.95
CA GLY A 89 -0.45 -2.21 14.95
C GLY A 89 -0.78 -3.17 13.82
N ILE A 90 -1.59 -2.79 12.83
CA ILE A 90 -1.78 -3.57 11.58
C ILE A 90 -0.49 -3.52 10.76
N GLU A 91 0.13 -4.67 10.50
CA GLU A 91 1.22 -4.82 9.55
C GLU A 91 0.69 -5.24 8.18
N LEU A 92 1.03 -4.45 7.17
CA LEU A 92 0.54 -4.63 5.81
C LEU A 92 1.70 -4.72 4.81
N LEU A 93 1.68 -5.77 4.00
CA LEU A 93 2.54 -5.92 2.83
C LEU A 93 1.74 -5.59 1.57
N ILE A 94 2.23 -4.62 0.80
CA ILE A 94 1.74 -4.33 -0.54
C ILE A 94 2.81 -4.77 -1.54
N HIS A 95 2.51 -5.77 -2.35
CA HIS A 95 3.39 -6.33 -3.37
C HIS A 95 2.81 -6.07 -4.77
N ILE A 96 3.54 -5.34 -5.61
CA ILE A 96 3.05 -4.86 -6.91
C ILE A 96 3.52 -5.77 -8.04
N GLY A 97 2.56 -6.37 -8.74
CA GLY A 97 2.78 -7.39 -9.76
C GLY A 97 3.35 -8.70 -9.20
N MET A 98 3.49 -9.71 -10.05
CA MET A 98 4.10 -11.00 -9.71
C MET A 98 5.44 -11.15 -10.44
N ASP A 99 6.44 -11.70 -9.75
CA ASP A 99 7.83 -11.84 -10.22
C ASP A 99 8.52 -10.51 -10.64
N THR A 100 7.95 -9.36 -10.28
CA THR A 100 8.46 -8.01 -10.60
C THR A 100 9.78 -7.67 -9.94
N ILE A 101 10.23 -8.46 -8.96
CA ILE A 101 11.60 -8.41 -8.44
C ILE A 101 12.65 -8.51 -9.55
N THR A 102 12.35 -9.24 -10.64
CA THR A 102 13.22 -9.42 -11.81
C THR A 102 13.45 -8.13 -12.59
N LEU A 103 12.58 -7.13 -12.46
CA LEU A 103 12.71 -5.80 -13.08
C LEU A 103 13.77 -4.92 -12.41
N ARG A 104 14.26 -5.31 -11.22
CA ARG A 104 15.33 -4.62 -10.48
C ARG A 104 15.06 -3.12 -10.30
N GLY A 105 13.81 -2.75 -10.02
CA GLY A 105 13.36 -1.37 -9.84
C GLY A 105 12.94 -0.65 -11.13
N SER A 106 13.10 -1.25 -12.31
CA SER A 106 12.57 -0.68 -13.54
C SER A 106 11.05 -0.62 -13.51
N GLY A 107 10.48 0.54 -13.86
CA GLY A 107 9.03 0.78 -13.81
C GLY A 107 8.51 1.17 -12.43
N PHE A 108 9.39 1.34 -11.43
CA PHE A 108 9.00 1.75 -10.08
C PHE A 108 9.69 3.07 -9.70
N THR A 109 8.93 4.00 -9.14
CA THR A 109 9.46 5.25 -8.57
C THR A 109 8.99 5.39 -7.13
N LEU A 110 9.92 5.22 -6.19
CA LEU A 110 9.64 5.38 -4.76
C LEU A 110 9.42 6.86 -4.43
N LEU A 111 8.32 7.15 -3.72
CA LEU A 111 7.93 8.51 -3.33
C LEU A 111 8.11 8.76 -1.82
N VAL A 112 8.48 7.73 -1.06
CA VAL A 112 8.69 7.77 0.39
C VAL A 112 10.04 7.16 0.76
N GLN A 113 10.39 7.24 2.05
CA GLN A 113 11.58 6.61 2.60
C GLN A 113 11.20 5.59 3.66
N GLU A 114 12.03 4.55 3.83
CA GLU A 114 11.89 3.64 4.96
C GLU A 114 11.99 4.43 6.27
N GLY A 115 11.11 4.09 7.22
CA GLY A 115 10.99 4.78 8.49
C GLY A 115 10.23 6.11 8.42
N GLN A 116 9.71 6.52 7.26
CA GLN A 116 8.87 7.71 7.13
C GLN A 116 7.47 7.47 7.70
N THR A 117 6.97 8.40 8.50
CA THR A 117 5.55 8.44 8.91
C THR A 117 4.71 8.88 7.73
N VAL A 118 3.62 8.16 7.47
CA VAL A 118 2.68 8.41 6.38
C VAL A 118 1.27 8.53 6.95
N ARG A 119 0.44 9.30 6.26
CA ARG A 119 -1.00 9.35 6.51
C ARG A 119 -1.74 8.62 5.42
N ALA A 120 -2.96 8.18 5.70
CA ALA A 120 -3.85 7.64 4.68
C ALA A 120 -3.88 8.55 3.46
N GLY A 121 -3.80 7.97 2.26
CA GLY A 121 -3.74 8.70 1.01
C GLY A 121 -2.42 9.39 0.70
N THR A 122 -1.36 9.22 1.50
CA THR A 122 0.00 9.68 1.13
C THR A 122 0.53 8.82 -0.02
N PRO A 123 1.05 9.40 -1.12
CA PRO A 123 1.67 8.63 -2.19
C PRO A 123 2.90 7.86 -1.69
N LEU A 124 3.01 6.57 -2.01
CA LEU A 124 4.09 5.69 -1.59
C LEU A 124 5.02 5.33 -2.75
N LEU A 125 4.43 4.87 -3.85
CA LEU A 125 5.14 4.31 -4.98
C LEU A 125 4.36 4.63 -6.25
N ARG A 126 5.05 5.06 -7.30
CA ARG A 126 4.49 5.09 -8.65
C ARG A 126 4.96 3.86 -9.42
N VAL A 127 4.04 3.22 -10.12
CA VAL A 127 4.26 2.05 -10.95
C VAL A 127 3.92 2.36 -12.40
N ASP A 128 4.81 1.96 -13.30
CA ASP A 128 4.56 1.91 -14.73
C ASP A 128 4.12 0.49 -15.09
N LEU A 129 2.80 0.30 -15.16
CA LEU A 129 2.20 -1.00 -15.49
C LEU A 129 2.57 -1.46 -16.91
N ASP A 130 2.87 -0.54 -17.82
CA ASP A 130 3.24 -0.89 -19.20
C ASP A 130 4.65 -1.49 -19.25
N VAL A 131 5.56 -1.04 -18.40
CA VAL A 131 6.88 -1.68 -18.23
C VAL A 131 6.74 -3.12 -17.71
N ILE A 132 5.84 -3.36 -16.74
CA ILE A 132 5.57 -4.72 -16.22
C ILE A 132 5.01 -5.61 -17.32
N ARG A 133 3.99 -5.13 -18.05
CA ARG A 133 3.37 -5.88 -19.15
C ARG A 133 4.34 -6.14 -20.30
N ALA A 134 5.18 -5.17 -20.65
CA ALA A 134 6.19 -5.31 -21.69
C ALA A 134 7.26 -6.35 -21.35
N ALA A 135 7.52 -6.57 -20.06
CA ALA A 135 8.39 -7.64 -19.58
C ALA A 135 7.70 -9.03 -19.54
N GLY A 136 6.40 -9.10 -19.86
CA GLY A 136 5.61 -10.34 -19.83
C GLY A 136 5.23 -10.81 -18.43
N LEU A 137 5.23 -9.91 -17.45
CA LEU A 137 4.90 -10.22 -16.06
C LEU A 137 3.46 -9.84 -15.72
N SER A 138 2.87 -10.48 -14.70
CA SER A 138 1.53 -10.12 -14.23
C SER A 138 1.56 -8.81 -13.44
N THR A 139 0.58 -7.94 -13.70
CA THR A 139 0.33 -6.70 -12.94
C THR A 139 -0.50 -6.94 -11.68
N GLU A 140 -1.08 -8.13 -11.55
CA GLU A 140 -1.86 -8.52 -10.37
C GLU A 140 -0.99 -8.39 -9.12
N SER A 141 -1.48 -7.61 -8.17
CA SER A 141 -0.76 -7.19 -6.98
C SER A 141 -1.42 -7.80 -5.75
N ALA A 142 -0.65 -8.03 -4.69
CA ALA A 142 -1.17 -8.57 -3.44
C ALA A 142 -1.16 -7.51 -2.34
N VAL A 143 -2.22 -7.48 -1.54
CA VAL A 143 -2.34 -6.68 -0.33
C VAL A 143 -2.62 -7.64 0.84
N ILE A 144 -1.61 -7.87 1.68
CA ILE A 144 -1.60 -8.92 2.69
C ILE A 144 -1.41 -8.30 4.08
N VAL A 145 -2.17 -8.78 5.06
CA VAL A 145 -1.99 -8.44 6.47
C VAL A 145 -1.12 -9.52 7.10
N THR A 146 0.11 -9.18 7.49
CA THR A 146 1.13 -10.17 7.88
C THR A 146 1.04 -10.61 9.34
N ASN A 147 0.39 -9.82 10.19
CA ASN A 147 0.21 -10.10 11.60
C ASN A 147 -1.27 -10.29 12.00
N ALA A 148 -2.08 -10.83 11.09
CA ALA A 148 -3.51 -10.97 11.31
C ALA A 148 -3.88 -11.83 12.53
N ASP A 149 -3.04 -12.79 12.93
CA ASP A 149 -3.24 -13.62 14.12
C ASP A 149 -3.19 -12.83 15.44
N ASP A 150 -2.53 -11.66 15.44
CA ASP A 150 -2.43 -10.76 16.60
C ASP A 150 -3.53 -9.69 16.63
N LEU A 151 -4.42 -9.68 15.62
CA LEU A 151 -5.45 -8.67 15.40
C LEU A 151 -6.87 -9.25 15.62
N PRO A 152 -7.89 -8.39 15.76
CA PRO A 152 -9.30 -8.81 15.70
C PRO A 152 -9.65 -9.46 14.35
N ALA A 153 -10.87 -10.00 14.23
CA ALA A 153 -11.25 -10.75 13.05
C ALA A 153 -11.23 -9.84 11.79
N LEU A 154 -10.47 -10.25 10.78
CA LEU A 154 -10.39 -9.53 9.50
C LEU A 154 -11.60 -9.88 8.62
N HIS A 155 -12.30 -8.84 8.16
CA HIS A 155 -13.41 -8.92 7.22
C HIS A 155 -13.08 -8.18 5.92
N LEU A 156 -13.09 -8.89 4.79
CA LEU A 156 -13.04 -8.28 3.46
C LEU A 156 -14.38 -7.61 3.17
N THR A 157 -14.37 -6.30 2.95
CA THR A 157 -15.56 -5.46 2.78
C THR A 157 -15.82 -5.02 1.35
N ALA A 158 -14.81 -5.10 0.47
CA ALA A 158 -14.93 -4.71 -0.92
C ALA A 158 -14.61 -5.87 -1.88
N GLY A 159 -15.30 -5.87 -3.02
CA GLY A 159 -15.09 -6.81 -4.12
C GLY A 159 -15.40 -6.14 -5.46
N GLY A 160 -14.78 -6.62 -6.54
CA GLY A 160 -14.93 -6.02 -7.87
C GLY A 160 -14.13 -4.71 -8.01
N ILE A 161 -14.67 -3.76 -8.77
CA ILE A 161 -13.97 -2.48 -9.06
C ILE A 161 -13.95 -1.62 -7.79
N VAL A 162 -12.75 -1.23 -7.36
CA VAL A 162 -12.52 -0.34 -6.23
C VAL A 162 -11.73 0.89 -6.66
N SER A 163 -12.02 2.00 -6.00
CA SER A 163 -11.21 3.20 -6.08
C SER A 163 -10.34 3.31 -4.83
N THR A 164 -9.20 3.95 -4.99
CA THR A 164 -8.25 4.31 -3.95
C THR A 164 -8.98 4.99 -2.80
N GLY A 165 -8.75 4.53 -1.57
CA GLY A 165 -9.45 5.03 -0.38
C GLY A 165 -10.75 4.32 -0.03
N THR A 166 -11.28 3.43 -0.88
CA THR A 166 -12.41 2.55 -0.51
C THR A 166 -11.96 1.55 0.55
N PRO A 167 -12.70 1.34 1.65
CA PRO A 167 -12.37 0.29 2.63
C PRO A 167 -12.24 -1.10 1.97
N LEU A 168 -11.09 -1.75 2.14
CA LEU A 168 -10.85 -3.14 1.72
C LEU A 168 -11.09 -4.09 2.89
N PHE A 169 -10.39 -3.87 4.01
CA PHE A 169 -10.49 -4.70 5.20
C PHE A 169 -11.03 -3.88 6.37
N LYS A 170 -11.82 -4.54 7.21
CA LYS A 170 -12.20 -4.05 8.55
C LYS A 170 -11.87 -5.11 9.58
N PHE A 171 -11.39 -4.70 10.74
CA PHE A 171 -11.11 -5.59 11.87
C PHE A 171 -12.14 -5.35 12.98
N GLU A 172 -12.79 -6.41 13.45
CA GLU A 172 -13.82 -6.38 14.51
C GLU A 172 -13.66 -7.49 15.55
#